data_AF-A0A0B6RPZ0-F1
#
_entry.id   AF-A0A0B6RPZ0-F1
#
_cell.length_a   1.000
_cell.length_b   1.000
_cell.length_c   1.000
_cell.angle_alpha   90.00
_cell.angle_beta   90.00
_cell.angle_gamma   90.00
#
_symmetry.space_group_name_H-M   'P 1'
#
loop_
_entity.id
_entity.type
_entity.pdbx_description
1 polymer ?
#
loop_
_entity_poly.entity_id
_entity_poly.type
_entity_poly.pdbx_seq_one_letter_code
_entity_poly.pdbx_strand_id
1 'polypeptide(L)'
;MTEQTLNNWKRAHMDFFESIQAGKDAADAAVALALYRSAIGDGMVAETKTVTDGDGRVTRTEETRQIPASVQAQSLWLRNRQPQLWRDRVEYQADVALSGPDGSELFHIYNERMQRARERQAAVLAERADFLVLKRCSTALGR
;
A
#
# COMPACT_ATOMS: atom_id res chain seq x y z
N MET A 1 -11.76 34.06 -19.17
CA MET A 1 -10.86 33.57 -18.11
C MET A 1 -10.22 32.29 -18.60
N THR A 2 -8.88 32.23 -18.68
CA THR A 2 -8.14 31.03 -19.13
C THR A 2 -7.57 30.25 -17.95
N GLU A 3 -7.31 28.96 -18.12
CA GLU A 3 -6.70 28.12 -17.08
C GLU A 3 -5.36 28.70 -16.57
N GLN A 4 -4.56 29.24 -17.50
CA GLN A 4 -3.31 29.94 -17.17
C GLN A 4 -3.53 31.13 -16.23
N THR A 5 -4.60 31.90 -16.44
CA THR A 5 -4.94 33.03 -15.56
C THR A 5 -5.20 32.54 -14.13
N LEU A 6 -5.97 31.45 -13.99
CA LEU A 6 -6.30 30.87 -12.69
C LEU A 6 -5.06 30.27 -11.99
N ASN A 7 -4.19 29.59 -12.74
CA ASN A 7 -2.96 29.00 -12.19
C ASN A 7 -1.92 30.06 -11.81
N ASN A 8 -1.83 31.18 -12.54
CA ASN A 8 -1.00 32.31 -12.17
C ASN A 8 -1.49 32.96 -10.87
N TRP A 9 -2.81 33.10 -10.71
CA TRP A 9 -3.40 33.63 -9.47
C TRP A 9 -3.10 32.77 -8.25
N LYS A 10 -3.14 31.43 -8.38
CA LYS A 10 -2.75 30.51 -7.29
C LYS A 10 -1.30 30.71 -6.82
N ARG A 11 -0.40 31.08 -7.73
CA ARG A 11 1.02 31.33 -7.41
C ARG A 11 1.25 32.73 -6.85
N ALA A 12 0.53 33.72 -7.36
CA ALA A 12 0.71 35.12 -7.00
C ALA A 12 -0.02 35.51 -5.71
N HIS A 13 -1.11 34.81 -5.35
CA HIS A 13 -1.95 35.12 -4.21
C HIS A 13 -2.12 33.87 -3.33
N MET A 14 -1.34 33.78 -2.25
CA MET A 14 -1.42 32.66 -1.30
C MET A 14 -2.79 32.56 -0.64
N ASP A 15 -3.37 33.66 -0.15
CA ASP A 15 -4.69 33.67 0.50
C ASP A 15 -5.79 33.09 -0.40
N PHE A 16 -5.71 33.39 -1.70
CA PHE A 16 -6.64 32.83 -2.69
C PHE A 16 -6.45 31.32 -2.84
N PHE A 17 -5.19 30.86 -2.93
CA PHE A 17 -4.89 29.43 -2.98
C PHE A 17 -5.34 28.70 -1.71
N GLU A 18 -5.11 29.26 -0.53
CA GLU A 18 -5.56 28.73 0.75
C GLU A 18 -7.08 28.61 0.80
N SER A 19 -7.82 29.61 0.33
CA SER A 19 -9.29 29.55 0.29
C SER A 19 -9.82 28.40 -0.58
N ILE A 20 -9.16 28.13 -1.71
CA ILE A 20 -9.48 27.00 -2.59
C ILE A 20 -9.17 25.68 -1.88
N GLN A 21 -8.03 25.60 -1.20
CA GLN A 21 -7.62 24.39 -0.51
C GLN A 21 -8.56 24.09 0.67
N ALA A 22 -8.94 25.09 1.45
CA ALA A 22 -9.89 24.95 2.54
C ALA A 22 -11.26 24.42 2.05
N GLY A 23 -11.77 24.94 0.93
CA GLY A 23 -13.02 24.45 0.33
C GLY A 23 -12.92 23.00 -0.15
N LYS A 24 -11.77 22.62 -0.72
CA LYS A 24 -11.47 21.25 -1.12
C LYS A 24 -11.43 20.29 0.06
N ASP A 25 -10.78 20.69 1.15
CA ASP A 25 -10.60 19.87 2.35
C ASP A 25 -11.94 19.68 3.06
N ALA A 26 -12.75 20.74 3.17
CA ALA A 26 -14.11 20.65 3.70
C ALA A 26 -14.99 19.67 2.92
N ALA A 27 -14.89 19.69 1.57
CA ALA A 27 -15.62 18.75 0.73
C ALA A 27 -15.15 17.31 0.93
N ASP A 28 -13.85 17.06 1.05
CA ASP A 28 -13.33 15.72 1.32
C ASP A 28 -13.76 15.20 2.70
N ALA A 29 -13.74 16.06 3.73
CA ALA A 29 -14.21 15.72 5.06
C ALA A 29 -15.70 15.35 5.07
N ALA A 30 -16.53 16.08 4.30
CA ALA A 30 -17.95 15.78 4.16
C ALA A 30 -18.18 14.41 3.50
N VAL A 31 -17.43 14.08 2.45
CA VAL A 31 -17.51 12.76 1.79
C VAL A 31 -17.04 11.64 2.71
N ALA A 32 -15.97 11.85 3.48
CA ALA A 32 -15.50 10.89 4.47
C ALA A 32 -16.54 10.61 5.56
N LEU A 33 -17.20 11.65 6.07
CA LEU A 33 -18.31 11.51 7.04
C LEU A 33 -19.51 10.78 6.42
N ALA A 34 -19.87 11.10 5.18
CA ALA A 34 -20.95 10.41 4.47
C ALA A 34 -20.62 8.92 4.27
N LEU A 35 -19.37 8.58 3.94
CA LEU A 35 -18.91 7.20 3.81
C LEU A 35 -19.01 6.44 5.13
N TYR A 36 -18.63 7.07 6.24
CA TYR A 36 -18.84 6.51 7.57
C TYR A 36 -20.32 6.24 7.86
N ARG A 37 -21.20 7.21 7.60
CA ARG A 37 -22.65 7.06 7.77
C ARG A 37 -23.22 5.93 6.91
N SER A 38 -22.77 5.82 5.67
CA SER A 38 -23.14 4.71 4.78
C SER A 38 -22.65 3.36 5.32
N ALA A 39 -21.45 3.29 5.90
CA ALA A 39 -20.91 2.06 6.48
C ALA A 39 -21.69 1.57 7.71
N ILE A 40 -22.22 2.49 8.54
CA ILE A 40 -23.07 2.14 9.69
C ILE A 40 -24.55 1.92 9.31
N GLY A 41 -24.93 2.17 8.05
CA GLY A 41 -26.29 1.94 7.53
C GLY A 41 -27.23 3.16 7.54
N ASP A 42 -26.73 4.37 7.83
CA ASP A 42 -27.51 5.62 7.92
C ASP A 42 -27.35 6.53 6.67
N GLY A 43 -26.65 6.06 5.64
CA GLY A 43 -26.35 6.85 4.45
C GLY A 43 -27.51 6.87 3.45
N MET A 44 -28.55 7.66 3.69
CA MET A 44 -29.64 7.91 2.72
C MET A 44 -29.47 9.27 2.04
N VAL A 45 -29.71 9.31 0.72
CA VAL A 45 -29.63 10.52 -0.11
C VAL A 45 -30.96 10.71 -0.85
N ALA A 46 -31.43 11.95 -0.89
CA ALA A 46 -32.58 12.35 -1.69
C ALA A 46 -32.16 12.45 -3.17
N GLU A 47 -32.76 11.64 -4.04
CA GLU A 47 -32.67 11.81 -5.49
C GLU A 47 -33.92 12.55 -5.99
N THR A 48 -33.73 13.57 -6.83
CA THR A 48 -34.81 14.26 -7.55
C THR A 48 -34.79 13.77 -9.00
N LYS A 49 -35.86 13.10 -9.44
CA LYS A 49 -36.02 12.71 -10.85
C LYS A 49 -36.99 13.64 -11.56
N THR A 50 -36.61 14.12 -12.74
CA THR A 50 -37.53 14.76 -13.68
C THR A 50 -38.14 13.70 -14.58
N VAL A 51 -39.45 13.49 -14.45
CA VAL A 51 -40.22 12.61 -15.35
C VAL A 51 -40.91 13.48 -16.40
N THR A 52 -40.76 13.14 -17.67
CA THR A 52 -41.46 13.81 -18.78
C THR A 52 -42.67 12.96 -19.16
N ASP A 53 -43.84 13.59 -19.27
CA ASP A 53 -45.08 12.90 -19.62
C ASP A 53 -45.15 12.62 -21.13
N GLY A 54 -45.95 11.62 -21.52
CA GLY A 54 -46.05 11.10 -22.90
C GLY A 54 -46.47 12.13 -23.98
N ASP A 55 -47.03 13.26 -23.56
CA ASP A 55 -47.48 14.36 -24.43
C ASP A 55 -46.44 15.50 -24.61
N GLY A 56 -45.18 15.29 -24.19
CA GLY A 56 -44.10 16.27 -24.42
C GLY A 56 -44.16 17.52 -23.54
N ARG A 57 -45.09 17.58 -22.58
CA ARG A 57 -45.06 18.57 -21.48
C ARG A 57 -44.18 18.03 -20.35
N VAL A 58 -43.10 18.75 -20.04
CA VAL A 58 -42.23 18.45 -18.90
C VAL A 58 -42.96 18.85 -17.62
N THR A 59 -43.72 17.93 -17.05
CA THR A 59 -44.25 18.10 -15.70
C THR A 59 -43.11 17.76 -14.73
N ARG A 60 -42.37 18.77 -14.26
CA ARG A 60 -41.32 18.59 -13.23
C ARG A 60 -41.98 18.18 -11.92
N THR A 61 -42.23 16.90 -11.75
CA THR A 61 -42.63 16.32 -10.47
C THR A 61 -41.35 15.96 -9.71
N GLU A 62 -41.04 16.71 -8.65
CA GLU A 62 -39.91 16.42 -7.78
C GLU A 62 -40.25 15.28 -6.83
N GLU A 63 -40.13 14.04 -7.30
CA GLU A 63 -40.15 12.91 -6.38
C GLU A 63 -38.81 12.85 -5.64
N THR A 64 -38.83 13.17 -4.35
CA THR A 64 -37.68 12.97 -3.45
C THR A 64 -37.71 11.54 -2.94
N ARG A 65 -36.90 10.66 -3.55
CA ARG A 65 -36.73 9.28 -3.07
C ARG A 65 -35.47 9.19 -2.22
N GLN A 66 -35.57 8.59 -1.05
CA GLN A 66 -34.39 8.27 -0.24
C GLN A 66 -33.76 6.97 -0.75
N ILE A 67 -32.56 7.09 -1.31
CA ILE A 67 -31.78 6.00 -1.88
C ILE A 67 -30.50 5.86 -1.04
N PRO A 68 -29.99 4.64 -0.82
CA PRO A 68 -28.69 4.46 -0.19
C PRO A 68 -27.60 5.19 -0.98
N ALA A 69 -26.75 5.93 -0.27
CA ALA A 69 -25.65 6.64 -0.88
C ALA A 69 -24.66 5.67 -1.55
N SER A 70 -24.11 6.05 -2.70
CA SER A 70 -23.16 5.20 -3.42
C SER A 70 -21.80 5.15 -2.71
N VAL A 71 -21.58 4.08 -1.95
CA VAL A 71 -20.32 3.79 -1.25
C VAL A 71 -19.14 3.71 -2.22
N GLN A 72 -19.35 3.16 -3.42
CA GLN A 72 -18.31 3.09 -4.45
C GLN A 72 -17.89 4.49 -4.91
N ALA A 73 -18.84 5.39 -5.16
CA ALA A 73 -18.53 6.76 -5.58
C ALA A 73 -17.78 7.54 -4.49
N GLN A 74 -18.22 7.41 -3.23
CA GLN A 74 -17.56 8.03 -2.07
C GLN A 74 -16.12 7.52 -1.90
N SER A 75 -15.92 6.20 -2.02
CA SER A 75 -14.61 5.58 -1.91
C SER A 75 -13.69 5.96 -3.07
N LEU A 76 -14.23 6.07 -4.29
CA LEU A 76 -13.47 6.52 -5.46
C LEU A 76 -13.07 8.00 -5.35
N TRP A 77 -13.96 8.85 -4.84
CA TRP A 77 -13.69 10.27 -4.59
C TRP A 77 -12.45 10.45 -3.68
N LEU A 78 -12.45 9.76 -2.54
CA LEU A 78 -11.39 9.87 -1.55
C LEU A 78 -10.07 9.27 -2.05
N ARG A 79 -10.12 8.13 -2.76
CA ARG A 79 -8.92 7.51 -3.37
C ARG A 79 -8.27 8.39 -4.44
N ASN A 80 -9.07 9.14 -5.19
CA ASN A 80 -8.56 10.03 -6.24
C ASN A 80 -8.03 11.36 -5.70
N ARG A 81 -8.71 11.94 -4.70
CA ARG A 81 -8.35 13.26 -4.15
C ARG A 81 -7.35 13.19 -3.01
N GLN A 82 -7.39 12.15 -2.18
CA GLN A 82 -6.50 11.95 -1.04
C GLN A 82 -5.81 10.58 -1.11
N PRO A 83 -5.03 10.32 -2.17
CA PRO A 83 -4.45 9.01 -2.41
C PRO A 83 -3.47 8.56 -1.32
N GLN A 84 -2.80 9.49 -0.63
CA GLN A 84 -1.86 9.18 0.44
C GLN A 84 -2.53 8.55 1.66
N LEU A 85 -3.80 8.89 1.92
CA LEU A 85 -4.56 8.43 3.09
C LEU A 85 -5.48 7.26 2.76
N TRP A 86 -5.98 7.19 1.52
CA TRP A 86 -7.08 6.29 1.15
C TRP A 86 -6.70 5.20 0.14
N ARG A 87 -5.48 5.19 -0.44
CA ARG A 87 -5.04 4.06 -1.28
C ARG A 87 -4.74 2.84 -0.42
N ASP A 88 -5.10 1.68 -0.95
CA ASP A 88 -4.88 0.39 -0.29
C ASP A 88 -3.38 0.06 -0.15
N ARG A 89 -2.56 0.50 -1.11
CA ARG A 89 -1.10 0.33 -1.08
C ARG A 89 -0.41 1.65 -1.40
N VAL A 90 0.32 2.17 -0.42
CA VAL A 90 1.21 3.31 -0.59
C VAL A 90 2.63 2.76 -0.73
N GLU A 91 3.16 2.73 -1.94
CA GLU A 91 4.58 2.44 -2.14
C GLU A 91 5.38 3.66 -1.67
N TYR A 92 6.07 3.52 -0.55
CA TYR A 92 7.16 4.43 -0.22
C TYR A 92 8.35 4.02 -1.09
N GLN A 93 8.73 4.86 -2.05
CA GLN A 93 10.09 4.87 -2.56
C GLN A 93 10.97 5.34 -1.41
N ALA A 94 11.35 4.38 -0.58
CA ALA A 94 12.29 4.60 0.47
C ALA A 94 13.66 4.61 -0.21
N ASP A 95 14.18 5.80 -0.51
CA ASP A 95 15.58 6.04 -0.86
C ASP A 95 16.43 5.81 0.40
N VAL A 96 16.25 4.66 1.06
CA VAL A 96 17.05 4.27 2.20
C VAL A 96 18.34 3.80 1.59
N ALA A 97 19.34 4.67 1.62
CA ALA A 97 20.73 4.24 1.54
C ALA A 97 20.97 3.27 2.70
N LEU A 98 20.69 1.98 2.47
CA LEU A 98 21.10 0.91 3.34
C LEU A 98 22.63 0.94 3.35
N SER A 99 23.21 1.64 4.32
CA SER A 99 24.65 1.58 4.62
C SER A 99 24.96 0.23 5.27
N GLY A 100 24.74 -0.85 4.52
CA GLY A 100 25.13 -2.21 4.85
C GLY A 100 26.15 -2.72 3.84
N PRO A 101 26.93 -3.76 4.20
CA PRO A 101 27.80 -4.42 3.23
C PRO A 101 26.98 -4.88 2.03
N ASP A 102 27.54 -4.70 0.84
CA ASP A 102 26.88 -5.07 -0.42
C ASP A 102 26.43 -6.54 -0.37
N GLY A 103 25.33 -6.87 -1.03
CA GLY A 103 24.76 -8.22 -1.00
C GLY A 103 25.75 -9.30 -1.45
N SER A 104 26.72 -8.92 -2.30
CA SER A 104 27.84 -9.75 -2.73
C SER A 104 28.82 -10.08 -1.59
N GLU A 105 29.14 -9.11 -0.72
CA GLU A 105 30.05 -9.26 0.41
C GLU A 105 29.46 -10.19 1.48
N LEU A 106 28.17 -10.05 1.77
CA LEU A 106 27.45 -10.97 2.66
C LEU A 106 27.43 -12.41 2.12
N PHE A 107 27.29 -12.57 0.80
CA PHE A 107 27.34 -13.87 0.15
C PHE A 107 28.71 -14.56 0.32
N HIS A 108 29.81 -13.81 0.18
CA HIS A 108 31.17 -14.33 0.40
C HIS A 108 31.41 -14.75 1.84
N ILE A 109 31.06 -13.90 2.81
CA ILE A 109 31.20 -14.20 4.25
C ILE A 109 30.40 -15.46 4.62
N TYR A 110 29.17 -15.58 4.10
CA TYR A 110 28.34 -16.75 4.32
C TYR A 110 28.98 -18.02 3.75
N ASN A 111 29.43 -17.99 2.50
CA ASN A 111 30.01 -19.16 1.83
C ASN A 111 31.33 -19.61 2.48
N GLU A 112 32.21 -18.69 2.85
CA GLU A 112 33.45 -19.02 3.56
C GLU A 112 33.16 -19.69 4.91
N ARG A 113 32.18 -19.16 5.66
CA ARG A 113 31.80 -19.73 6.96
C ARG A 113 31.25 -21.15 6.79
N MET A 114 30.49 -21.39 5.73
CA MET A 114 29.93 -22.71 5.40
C MET A 114 31.01 -23.69 4.92
N GLN A 115 32.01 -23.25 4.16
CA GLN A 115 33.15 -24.07 3.77
C GLN A 115 33.96 -24.51 4.99
N ARG A 116 34.30 -23.59 5.90
CA ARG A 116 34.99 -23.93 7.15
C ARG A 116 34.20 -24.92 8.00
N ALA A 117 32.87 -24.84 8.01
CA ALA A 117 32.03 -25.80 8.73
C ALA A 117 32.08 -27.20 8.08
N ARG A 118 32.03 -27.26 6.75
CA ARG A 118 32.15 -28.51 5.98
C ARG A 118 33.51 -29.16 6.16
N GLU A 119 34.59 -28.38 6.09
CA GLU A 119 35.96 -28.86 6.30
C GLU A 119 36.16 -29.43 7.70
N ARG A 120 35.66 -28.74 8.73
CA ARG A 120 35.68 -29.27 10.11
C ARG A 120 34.94 -30.59 10.23
N GLN A 121 33.77 -30.69 9.62
CA GLN A 121 32.98 -31.93 9.65
C GLN A 121 33.69 -33.07 8.89
N ALA A 122 34.31 -32.76 7.75
CA ALA A 122 35.11 -33.73 6.99
C ALA A 122 36.35 -34.21 7.78
N ALA A 123 37.05 -33.30 8.47
CA ALA A 123 38.20 -33.64 9.30
C ALA A 123 37.80 -34.57 10.47
N VAL A 124 36.70 -34.26 11.18
CA VAL A 124 36.18 -35.13 12.25
C VAL A 124 35.79 -36.51 11.74
N LEU A 125 35.24 -36.61 10.52
CA LEU A 125 34.91 -37.89 9.90
C LEU A 125 36.17 -38.68 9.50
N ALA A 126 37.21 -38.01 9.02
CA ALA A 126 38.49 -38.63 8.69
C ALA A 126 39.20 -39.19 9.94
N GLU A 127 39.30 -38.39 11.01
CA GLU A 127 39.86 -38.84 12.29
C GLU A 127 39.11 -40.06 12.87
N ARG A 128 37.78 -40.07 12.73
CA ARG A 128 36.94 -41.22 13.12
C ARG A 128 37.20 -42.46 12.27
N ALA A 129 37.43 -42.29 10.97
CA ALA A 129 37.76 -43.38 10.07
C ALA A 129 39.13 -43.99 10.41
N ASP A 130 40.14 -43.16 10.65
CA ASP A 130 41.49 -43.58 11.03
C ASP A 130 41.49 -44.36 12.35
N PHE A 131 40.73 -43.89 13.35
CA PHE A 131 40.56 -44.58 14.62
C PHE A 131 39.92 -45.97 14.47
N LEU A 132 38.94 -46.11 13.57
CA LEU A 132 38.29 -47.39 13.29
C LEU A 132 39.22 -48.38 12.58
N VAL A 133 40.07 -47.89 11.68
CA VAL A 133 41.11 -48.70 11.01
C VAL A 133 42.15 -49.19 12.03
N LEU A 134 42.62 -48.31 12.91
CA LEU A 134 43.60 -48.66 13.95
C LEU A 134 43.05 -49.71 14.93
N LYS A 135 41.77 -49.56 15.35
CA LYS A 135 41.08 -50.55 16.18
C LYS A 135 40.97 -51.91 15.49
N ARG A 136 40.60 -51.95 14.21
CA ARG A 136 40.51 -53.22 13.44
C ARG A 136 41.86 -53.91 13.31
N CYS A 137 42.93 -53.16 13.10
CA CYS A 137 44.30 -53.71 13.02
C CYS A 137 44.77 -54.27 14.37
N SER A 138 44.53 -53.55 15.47
CA SER A 138 44.86 -54.02 16.83
C SER A 138 44.07 -55.27 17.23
N THR A 139 42.83 -55.42 16.78
CA THR A 139 41.99 -56.60 17.09
C THR A 139 42.43 -57.84 16.29
N ALA A 140 43.06 -57.66 15.12
CA ALA A 140 43.56 -58.75 14.27
C ALA A 140 44.92 -59.33 14.73
N LEU A 141 45.72 -58.53 15.47
CA LEU A 141 47.02 -58.92 16.01
C LEU A 141 46.96 -59.59 17.40
N GLY A 142 45.77 -59.68 18.01
CA GLY A 142 45.54 -60.20 19.35
C GLY A 142 44.85 -61.57 19.43
N ARG A 143 44.93 -62.39 18.38
CA ARG A 143 44.44 -63.78 18.35
C ARG A 143 45.51 -64.74 17.89
#